data_AF-A0AAD6PJ79-F1
#
_entry.id   AF-A0AAD6PJ79-F1
#
_cell.length_a   1.000
_cell.length_b   1.000
_cell.length_c   1.000
_cell.angle_alpha   90.00
_cell.angle_beta   90.00
_cell.angle_gamma   90.00
#
_symmetry.space_group_name_H-M   'P 1'
#
loop_
_entity.id
_entity.type
_entity.pdbx_description
1 polymer ?
#
loop_
_entity_poly.entity_id
_entity_poly.type
_entity_poly.pdbx_seq_one_letter_code
_entity_poly.pdbx_strand_id
1 'polypeptide(L)'
;MERSEGPAEVLRHVLYGYFCQKSGLLMYLEDSHLTRVQTPENETIYWETTIGSSIGDYRDVDGVLIAHQGRSIATVFRFEEVSVQHSRTRMEEVWRIDDVVFNVPGLSMDYFIPPADIFDASP
;
A
#
# COMPACT_ATOMS: atom_id res chain seq x y z
N MET A 1 2.91 -13.32 -10.59
CA MET A 1 2.92 -11.86 -10.36
C MET A 1 2.63 -11.19 -11.69
N GLU A 2 1.39 -11.26 -12.16
CA GLU A 2 0.90 -10.44 -13.26
C GLU A 2 -0.49 -9.97 -12.87
N ARG A 3 -0.60 -8.71 -12.45
CA ARG A 3 -1.85 -8.04 -12.07
C ARG A 3 -2.24 -6.99 -13.13
N SER A 4 -1.90 -7.19 -14.40
CA SER A 4 -2.27 -6.25 -15.46
C SER A 4 -2.68 -6.94 -16.76
N GLU A 5 -3.83 -7.61 -16.77
CA GLU A 5 -4.65 -7.70 -17.99
C GLU A 5 -5.77 -6.65 -18.00
N GLY A 6 -5.60 -5.56 -17.23
CA GLY A 6 -6.48 -4.39 -17.27
C GLY A 6 -5.87 -3.26 -18.09
N PRO A 7 -6.64 -2.22 -18.46
CA PRO A 7 -6.15 -1.03 -19.17
C PRO A 7 -5.13 -0.19 -18.37
N ALA A 8 -4.68 -0.67 -17.20
CA ALA A 8 -3.79 0.01 -16.28
C ALA A 8 -2.46 -0.73 -16.15
N GLU A 9 -1.35 -0.03 -16.37
CA GLU A 9 0.02 -0.53 -16.30
C GLU A 9 0.82 0.28 -15.28
N VAL A 10 1.56 -0.41 -14.39
CA VAL A 10 2.47 0.26 -13.46
C VAL A 10 3.80 0.51 -14.16
N LEU A 11 4.11 1.78 -14.41
CA LEU A 11 5.35 2.21 -15.06
C LEU A 11 6.52 2.32 -14.09
N ARG A 12 6.23 2.67 -12.84
CA ARG A 12 7.25 2.82 -11.79
C ARG A 12 6.65 2.53 -10.43
N HIS A 13 7.38 1.79 -9.61
CA HIS A 13 7.11 1.60 -8.19
C HIS A 13 8.42 1.81 -7.41
N VAL A 14 8.40 2.71 -6.44
CA VAL A 14 9.55 3.04 -5.59
C VAL A 14 9.10 2.96 -4.14
N LEU A 15 9.82 2.18 -3.35
CA LEU A 15 9.58 2.03 -1.92
C LEU A 15 10.85 2.38 -1.16
N TYR A 16 10.73 3.18 -0.11
CA TYR A 16 11.84 3.49 0.77
C TYR A 16 11.42 3.57 2.23
N GLY A 17 12.25 3.00 3.11
CA GLY A 17 12.00 2.92 4.54
C GLY A 17 13.16 3.52 5.34
N TYR A 18 12.82 4.20 6.43
CA TYR A 18 13.77 4.77 7.38
C TYR A 18 13.67 4.02 8.69
N PHE A 19 14.80 3.52 9.16
CA PHE A 19 14.88 2.70 10.36
C PHE A 19 15.65 3.42 11.45
N CYS A 20 15.23 3.25 12.69
CA CYS A 20 16.01 3.68 13.84
C CYS A 20 17.28 2.84 13.92
N GLN A 21 18.45 3.49 13.81
CA GLN A 21 19.75 2.79 13.85
C GLN A 21 19.94 1.98 15.16
N LYS A 22 19.39 2.47 16.28
CA LYS A 22 19.57 1.84 17.59
C LYS A 22 18.68 0.62 17.78
N SER A 23 17.41 0.69 17.41
CA SER A 23 16.43 -0.38 17.65
C SER A 23 16.14 -1.25 16.43
N GLY A 24 16.54 -0.82 15.23
CA GLY A 24 16.17 -1.46 13.96
C GLY A 24 14.71 -1.29 13.56
N LEU A 25 13.91 -0.52 14.32
CA LEU A 25 12.48 -0.35 14.06
C LEU A 25 12.23 0.63 12.90
N LEU A 26 11.21 0.35 12.08
CA LEU A 26 10.78 1.23 11.00
C LEU A 26 10.11 2.48 11.58
N MET A 27 10.58 3.66 11.18
CA MET A 27 10.08 4.95 11.66
C MET A 27 9.22 5.65 10.61
N TYR A 28 9.57 5.47 9.34
CA TYR A 28 8.85 6.05 8.21
C TYR A 28 8.97 5.14 6.99
N LEU A 29 7.88 5.00 6.26
CA LEU A 29 7.81 4.30 4.98
C LEU A 29 7.20 5.24 3.96
N GLU A 30 7.81 5.33 2.79
CA GLU A 30 7.17 5.95 1.64
C GLU A 30 7.13 5.01 0.46
N ASP A 31 5.96 4.98 -0.16
CA ASP A 31 5.63 4.21 -1.33
C ASP A 31 5.14 5.15 -2.43
N SER A 32 5.74 5.07 -3.62
CA SER A 32 5.35 5.85 -4.80
C SER A 32 5.12 4.95 -6.00
N HIS A 33 3.94 5.11 -6.61
CA HIS A 33 3.50 4.38 -7.79
C HIS A 33 3.16 5.35 -8.92
N LEU A 34 3.70 5.11 -10.12
CA LEU A 34 3.24 5.74 -11.36
C LEU A 34 2.52 4.70 -12.20
N THR A 35 1.24 4.93 -12.47
CA THR A 35 0.38 4.06 -13.26
C THR A 35 -0.11 4.80 -14.49
N ARG A 36 -0.03 4.13 -15.64
CA ARG A 36 -0.62 4.56 -16.91
C ARG A 36 -1.94 3.84 -17.11
N VAL A 37 -3.00 4.56 -17.45
CA VAL A 37 -4.32 3.99 -17.78
C VAL A 37 -4.72 4.44 -19.18
N GLN A 38 -5.09 3.48 -20.02
CA GLN A 38 -5.71 3.75 -21.33
C GLN A 38 -7.23 3.79 -21.19
N THR A 39 -7.85 4.86 -21.67
CA THR A 39 -9.32 4.94 -21.72
C THR A 39 -9.85 4.23 -22.97
N PRO A 40 -11.15 3.84 -23.00
CA PRO A 40 -11.78 3.34 -24.22
C PRO A 40 -11.72 4.31 -25.41
N GLU A 41 -11.52 5.60 -25.16
CA GLU A 41 -11.39 6.68 -26.15
C GLU A 41 -9.94 6.83 -26.66
N ASN A 42 -9.04 5.91 -26.31
CA ASN A 42 -7.62 5.89 -26.66
C ASN A 42 -6.83 7.08 -26.08
N GLU A 43 -7.33 7.67 -24.99
CA GLU A 43 -6.61 8.68 -24.21
C GLU A 43 -5.72 8.00 -23.16
N THR A 44 -4.55 8.58 -22.90
CA THR A 44 -3.60 8.08 -21.90
C THR A 44 -3.59 8.99 -20.68
N ILE A 45 -3.96 8.44 -19.53
CA ILE A 45 -4.00 9.12 -18.24
C ILE A 45 -2.93 8.54 -17.33
N TYR A 46 -2.18 9.42 -16.65
CA TYR A 46 -1.19 9.04 -15.66
C TYR A 46 -1.70 9.35 -14.25
N TRP A 47 -1.41 8.42 -13.34
CA TRP A 47 -1.69 8.53 -11.92
C TRP A 47 -0.39 8.32 -11.16
N GLU A 48 0.04 9.32 -10.40
CA GLU A 48 1.09 9.19 -9.41
C GLU A 48 0.45 9.13 -8.02
N THR A 49 0.64 8.02 -7.32
CA THR A 49 0.20 7.84 -5.94
C THR A 49 1.44 7.81 -5.06
N THR A 50 1.51 8.69 -4.06
CA THR A 50 2.56 8.67 -3.04
C THR A 50 1.93 8.53 -1.67
N ILE A 51 2.37 7.54 -0.90
CA ILE A 51 1.89 7.25 0.45
C ILE A 51 3.08 7.31 1.39
N GLY A 52 3.12 8.34 2.24
CA GLY A 52 4.10 8.48 3.31
C GLY A 52 3.47 8.12 4.66
N SER A 53 4.09 7.21 5.41
CA SER A 53 3.57 6.71 6.69
C SER A 53 4.62 6.83 7.78
N SER A 54 4.36 7.65 8.80
CA SER A 54 5.12 7.64 10.06
C SER A 54 4.55 6.59 10.99
N ILE A 55 5.42 5.77 11.57
CA ILE A 55 5.04 4.57 12.33
C ILE A 55 5.67 4.66 13.73
N GLY A 56 4.91 4.30 14.76
CA GLY A 56 5.39 4.42 16.13
C GLY A 56 4.55 3.64 17.14
N ASP A 57 4.79 3.94 18.42
CA ASP A 57 4.20 3.21 19.55
C ASP A 57 4.44 1.69 19.43
N TYR A 58 5.70 1.33 19.25
CA TYR A 58 6.11 -0.06 19.23
C TYR A 58 5.99 -0.67 20.62
N ARG A 59 5.16 -1.70 20.74
CA ARG A 59 4.93 -2.44 21.98
C ARG A 59 5.29 -3.90 21.79
N ASP A 60 5.79 -4.53 22.85
CA ASP A 60 6.03 -5.96 22.85
C ASP A 60 4.70 -6.71 22.86
N VAL A 61 4.51 -7.57 21.85
CA VAL A 61 3.40 -8.50 21.75
C VAL A 61 4.01 -9.87 21.48
N ASP A 62 3.97 -10.74 22.49
CA ASP A 62 4.56 -12.07 22.46
C ASP A 62 6.03 -12.10 22.00
N GLY A 63 6.84 -11.13 22.46
CA GLY A 63 8.27 -11.03 22.11
C GLY A 63 8.56 -10.37 20.75
N VAL A 64 7.53 -9.83 20.07
CA VAL A 64 7.67 -9.07 18.82
C VAL A 64 7.26 -7.62 19.05
N LEU A 65 8.10 -6.68 18.61
CA LEU A 65 7.77 -5.26 18.66
C LEU A 65 6.83 -4.87 17.51
N ILE A 66 5.57 -4.58 17.83
CA ILE A 66 4.52 -4.21 16.88
C ILE A 66 4.14 -2.74 17.05
N ALA A 67 4.09 -1.98 15.96
CA ALA A 67 3.63 -0.61 15.96
C ALA A 67 2.12 -0.55 16.24
N HIS A 68 1.71 0.25 17.23
CA HIS A 68 0.31 0.42 17.59
C HIS A 68 -0.29 1.74 17.10
N GLN A 69 0.50 2.60 16.45
CA GLN A 69 -0.04 3.81 15.86
C GLN A 69 0.80 4.30 14.68
N GLY A 70 0.18 5.17 13.89
CA GLY A 70 0.88 5.91 12.87
C GLY A 70 0.02 6.99 12.25
N ARG A 71 0.63 7.67 11.29
CA ARG A 71 -0.02 8.67 10.45
C ARG A 71 0.42 8.44 9.03
N SER A 72 -0.55 8.34 8.14
CA SER A 72 -0.36 8.09 6.73
C SER A 72 -0.91 9.27 5.92
N ILE A 73 -0.15 9.70 4.92
CA ILE A 73 -0.51 10.78 4.02
C ILE A 73 -0.44 10.20 2.61
N ALA A 74 -1.60 10.04 1.98
CA ALA A 74 -1.70 9.62 0.59
C ALA A 74 -1.94 10.85 -0.29
N THR A 75 -1.13 11.00 -1.34
CA THR A 75 -1.33 11.99 -2.40
C THR A 75 -1.54 11.26 -3.70
N VAL A 76 -2.64 11.56 -4.38
CA VAL A 76 -2.96 11.05 -5.71
C VAL A 76 -2.93 12.21 -6.68
N PHE A 77 -2.05 12.13 -7.68
CA PHE A 77 -1.87 13.14 -8.71
C PHE A 77 -2.22 12.55 -10.08
N ARG A 78 -3.25 13.10 -10.72
CA ARG A 78 -3.70 12.73 -12.06
C ARG A 78 -3.22 13.76 -13.06
N PHE A 79 -2.61 13.33 -14.15
CA PHE A 79 -2.20 14.20 -15.25
C PHE A 79 -2.25 13.46 -16.60
N GLU A 80 -2.22 14.22 -17.69
CA GLU A 80 -2.16 13.72 -19.06
C GLU A 80 -0.91 14.33 -19.73
N GLU A 81 -0.36 13.67 -20.75
CA GLU A 81 0.91 14.09 -21.37
C GLU A 81 0.79 15.42 -22.15
N VAL A 82 -0.38 15.66 -22.74
CA VAL A 82 -0.60 16.77 -23.69
C VAL A 82 -1.50 17.87 -23.12
N SER A 83 -2.25 17.58 -22.04
CA SER A 83 -3.20 18.54 -21.46
C SER A 83 -2.61 19.25 -20.24
N VAL A 84 -3.02 20.50 -20.02
CA VAL A 84 -2.63 21.29 -18.83
C VAL A 84 -3.49 20.92 -17.60
N GLN A 85 -4.49 20.04 -17.79
CA GLN A 85 -5.47 19.71 -16.77
C GLN A 85 -4.95 18.59 -15.88
N HIS A 86 -4.51 18.95 -14.68
CA HIS A 86 -4.12 18.00 -13.64
C HIS A 86 -5.03 18.12 -12.42
N SER A 87 -5.20 17.03 -11.68
CA SER A 87 -5.84 17.06 -10.36
C SER A 87 -4.92 16.46 -9.31
N ARG A 88 -4.95 17.02 -8.10
CA ARG A 88 -4.22 16.50 -6.95
C ARG A 88 -5.17 16.36 -5.78
N THR A 89 -5.31 15.15 -5.28
CA THR A 89 -6.07 14.84 -4.08
C THR A 89 -5.11 14.39 -3.00
N ARG A 90 -5.32 14.88 -1.77
CA ARG A 90 -4.53 14.48 -0.61
C ARG A 90 -5.46 13.99 0.49
N MET A 91 -5.11 12.86 1.07
CA MET A 91 -5.81 12.21 2.17
C MET A 91 -4.84 12.04 3.33
N GLU A 92 -5.31 12.29 4.54
CA GLU A 92 -4.55 12.06 5.77
C GLU A 92 -5.33 11.10 6.66
N GLU A 93 -4.62 10.13 7.23
CA GLU A 93 -5.13 9.17 8.18
C GLU A 93 -4.22 9.16 9.41
N VAL A 94 -4.82 9.18 10.60
CA VAL A 94 -4.14 8.82 11.84
C VAL A 94 -4.79 7.53 12.30
N TRP A 95 -3.99 6.48 12.46
CA TRP A 95 -4.46 5.16 12.82
C TRP A 95 -3.88 4.72 14.15
N ARG A 96 -4.65 3.90 14.86
CA ARG A 96 -4.27 3.27 16.11
C ARG A 96 -4.77 1.83 16.10
N ILE A 97 -3.94 0.94 16.60
CA ILE A 97 -4.26 -0.46 16.84
C ILE A 97 -4.37 -0.62 18.35
N ASP A 98 -5.54 -1.04 18.82
CA ASP A 98 -5.78 -1.20 20.25
C ASP A 98 -5.32 -2.57 20.75
N ASP A 99 -5.63 -3.63 20.00
CA ASP A 99 -5.31 -5.00 20.36
C ASP A 99 -4.63 -5.76 19.21
N VAL A 100 -3.59 -6.52 19.55
CA VAL A 100 -2.88 -7.44 18.66
C VAL A 100 -2.79 -8.78 19.36
N VAL A 101 -3.20 -9.86 18.67
CA VAL A 101 -3.16 -11.22 19.20
C VAL A 101 -2.69 -12.16 18.10
N PHE A 102 -1.77 -13.07 18.44
CA PHE A 102 -1.35 -14.15 17.55
C PHE A 102 -2.12 -15.44 17.84
N ASN A 103 -2.30 -16.27 16.81
CA ASN A 103 -2.88 -17.62 16.94
C ASN A 103 -4.23 -17.65 17.67
N VAL A 104 -5.13 -16.71 17.33
CA VAL A 104 -6.45 -16.58 17.95
C VAL A 104 -7.21 -17.92 17.90
N PRO A 105 -7.52 -18.55 19.05
CA PRO A 105 -8.22 -19.82 19.08
C PRO A 105 -9.60 -19.74 18.41
N GLY A 106 -9.91 -20.72 17.57
CA GLY A 106 -11.20 -20.80 16.88
C GLY A 106 -11.23 -20.14 15.48
N LEU A 107 -10.16 -19.45 15.07
CA LEU A 107 -9.98 -19.06 13.66
C LEU A 107 -9.47 -20.26 12.85
N SER A 108 -10.32 -20.82 11.98
CA SER A 108 -9.95 -21.83 10.96
C SER A 108 -9.47 -21.18 9.66
N MET A 109 -8.73 -21.92 8.85
CA MET A 109 -8.42 -21.52 7.46
C MET A 109 -9.67 -21.27 6.61
N ASP A 110 -10.82 -21.86 6.99
CA ASP A 110 -12.10 -21.66 6.30
C ASP A 110 -12.62 -20.21 6.36
N TYR A 111 -12.10 -19.40 7.28
CA TYR A 111 -12.45 -17.97 7.41
C TYR A 111 -11.60 -17.06 6.52
N PHE A 112 -10.60 -17.60 5.82
CA PHE A 112 -9.72 -16.84 4.96
C PHE A 112 -10.05 -17.13 3.50
N ILE A 113 -10.23 -16.05 2.73
CA ILE A 113 -10.34 -16.14 1.27
C ILE A 113 -8.90 -16.13 0.74
N PRO A 114 -8.42 -17.19 0.08
CA PRO A 114 -7.09 -17.17 -0.51
C PRO A 114 -7.03 -16.14 -1.63
N PRO A 115 -5.86 -15.54 -1.91
CA PRO A 115 -5.66 -14.75 -3.11
C PRO A 115 -6.17 -15.49 -4.35
N ALA A 116 -6.87 -14.77 -5.23
CA ALA A 116 -7.50 -15.34 -6.43
C ALA A 116 -6.54 -16.13 -7.31
N ASP A 117 -5.25 -15.78 -7.27
CA ASP A 117 -4.18 -16.31 -8.10
C ASP A 117 -3.58 -17.64 -7.56
N ILE A 118 -4.08 -18.19 -6.46
CA ILE A 118 -3.59 -19.47 -5.90
C ILE A 118 -4.31 -20.68 -6.52
N PHE A 119 -5.44 -20.47 -7.18
CA PHE A 119 -6.17 -21.53 -7.87
C PHE A 119 -5.82 -21.62 -9.36
N ASP A 120 -4.56 -21.89 -9.68
CA ASP A 120 -4.23 -22.51 -10.96
C ASP A 120 -4.68 -23.97 -10.90
N ALA A 121 -5.99 -24.17 -11.07
CA ALA A 121 -6.56 -25.47 -11.33
C ALA A 121 -6.42 -25.78 -12.83
N SER A 122 -5.27 -26.32 -13.22
CA SER A 122 -5.24 -27.33 -14.28
C SER A 122 -4.12 -28.33 -14.02
N PRO A 123 -4.38 -29.64 -14.20
CA PRO A 123 -3.36 -30.69 -14.20
C PRO A 123 -2.35 -30.53 -15.36
#